data_AF-A0A7S3HA61-F1
#
_entry.id   AF-A0A7S3HA61-F1
#
_cell.length_a   1.000
_cell.length_b   1.000
_cell.length_c   1.000
_cell.angle_alpha   90.00
_cell.angle_beta   90.00
_cell.angle_gamma   90.00
#
_symmetry.space_group_name_H-M   'P 1'
#
loop_
_entity.id
_entity.type
_entity.pdbx_description
1 polymer ?
#
loop_
_entity_poly.entity_id
_entity_poly.type
_entity_poly.pdbx_seq_one_letter_code
_entity_poly.pdbx_strand_id
1 'polypeptide(L)'
;TISFAVGPNHVLSPEKAMKQMEAVLNYVQDAHNQQESSGPKSSIGKPSAILFHHFSVGGFLYGQAIQAMKAHSHLNDFASNIKAQIFDSPPDYQNIPKGISRSMGIGGIVEKIIEKSAEAYLKVTYDSAGVLHRASSHAFHENQIPAPSLWFYSKADPVCDWNDCVTVTSKWKAKGISVEEC
;
A
#
# COMPACT_ATOMS: atom_id res chain seq x y z
N THR A 1 6.44 -1.66 -17.27
CA THR A 1 5.76 -1.80 -15.97
C THR A 1 6.73 -2.37 -14.98
N ILE A 2 6.85 -1.78 -13.79
CA ILE A 2 7.64 -2.33 -12.69
C ILE A 2 6.63 -2.88 -11.67
N SER A 3 6.70 -4.18 -11.40
CA SER A 3 5.77 -4.86 -10.51
C SER A 3 6.55 -5.45 -9.33
N PHE A 4 6.08 -5.17 -8.12
CA PHE A 4 6.69 -5.68 -6.90
C PHE A 4 5.66 -6.51 -6.15
N ALA A 5 6.05 -7.74 -5.83
CA ALA A 5 5.28 -8.62 -4.97
C ALA A 5 5.98 -8.73 -3.62
N VAL A 6 5.23 -8.57 -2.54
CA VAL A 6 5.72 -8.82 -1.18
C VAL A 6 5.18 -10.14 -0.68
N GLY A 7 6.07 -10.98 -0.15
CA GLY A 7 5.67 -12.18 0.58
C GLY A 7 5.19 -11.84 2.00
N PRO A 8 4.49 -12.77 2.67
CA PRO A 8 3.98 -12.58 4.04
C PRO A 8 5.05 -12.08 5.02
N ASN A 9 6.29 -12.57 4.92
CA ASN A 9 7.40 -12.17 5.79
C ASN A 9 7.79 -10.68 5.71
N HIS A 10 7.47 -9.99 4.61
CA HIS A 10 7.72 -8.56 4.45
C HIS A 10 6.60 -7.73 5.08
N VAL A 11 5.35 -8.19 4.95
CA VAL A 11 4.17 -7.56 5.59
C VAL A 11 4.25 -7.71 7.12
N LEU A 12 4.81 -8.84 7.59
CA LEU A 12 4.99 -9.17 9.00
C LEU A 12 6.10 -8.39 9.71
N SER A 13 6.94 -7.66 8.96
CA SER A 13 8.06 -6.91 9.51
C SER A 13 8.06 -5.51 8.90
N PRO A 14 7.48 -4.51 9.60
CA PRO A 14 7.37 -3.15 9.09
C PRO A 14 8.69 -2.54 8.62
N GLU A 15 9.78 -2.86 9.31
CA GLU A 15 11.12 -2.40 8.93
C GLU A 15 11.57 -3.00 7.59
N LYS A 16 11.28 -4.29 7.34
CA LYS A 16 11.57 -4.92 6.04
C LYS A 16 10.67 -4.35 4.95
N ALA A 17 9.39 -4.13 5.23
CA ALA A 17 8.49 -3.45 4.31
C ALA A 17 8.98 -2.02 3.98
N MET A 18 9.46 -1.28 5.00
CA MET A 18 10.02 0.06 4.80
C MET A 18 11.24 0.03 3.90
N LYS A 19 12.26 -0.77 4.25
CA LYS A 19 13.48 -0.92 3.44
C LYS A 19 13.17 -1.36 2.01
N GLN A 20 12.19 -2.24 1.84
CA GLN A 20 11.76 -2.67 0.52
C GLN A 20 11.10 -1.52 -0.25
N MET A 21 10.23 -0.74 0.37
CA MET A 21 9.62 0.43 -0.28
C MET A 21 10.65 1.52 -0.61
N GLU A 22 11.64 1.74 0.25
CA GLU A 22 12.76 2.64 -0.07
C GLU A 22 13.51 2.19 -1.32
N ALA A 23 13.85 0.89 -1.42
CA ALA A 23 14.51 0.34 -2.61
C ALA A 23 13.65 0.48 -3.88
N VAL A 24 12.35 0.25 -3.77
CA VAL A 24 11.39 0.44 -4.86
C VAL A 24 11.36 1.90 -5.32
N LEU A 25 11.21 2.83 -4.38
CA LEU A 25 11.11 4.26 -4.69
C LEU A 25 12.40 4.78 -5.33
N ASN A 26 13.57 4.41 -4.81
CA ASN A 26 14.86 4.76 -5.41
C ASN A 26 14.98 4.23 -6.83
N TYR A 27 14.66 2.94 -7.05
CA TYR A 27 14.74 2.35 -8.39
C TYR A 27 13.79 3.04 -9.38
N VAL A 28 12.56 3.36 -8.96
CA VAL A 28 11.60 4.07 -9.81
C VAL A 28 12.07 5.51 -10.08
N GLN A 29 12.63 6.20 -9.09
CA GLN A 29 13.15 7.55 -9.23
C GLN A 29 14.34 7.59 -10.18
N ASP A 30 15.27 6.64 -10.08
CA ASP A 30 16.43 6.50 -10.96
C ASP A 30 15.98 6.23 -12.40
N ALA A 31 15.05 5.29 -12.57
CA ALA A 31 14.47 4.96 -13.88
C ALA A 31 13.71 6.16 -14.49
N HIS A 32 13.06 6.98 -13.66
CA HIS A 32 12.37 8.19 -14.11
C HIS A 32 13.34 9.32 -14.48
N ASN A 33 14.43 9.48 -13.72
CA ASN A 33 15.39 10.57 -13.90
C ASN A 33 16.46 10.30 -14.96
N GLN A 34 16.57 9.07 -15.49
CA GLN A 34 17.68 8.65 -16.34
C GLN A 34 19.05 8.87 -15.68
N GLN A 35 19.15 8.67 -14.36
CA GLN A 35 20.49 8.48 -13.79
C GLN A 35 20.98 7.10 -14.24
N GLU A 36 22.04 7.08 -15.04
CA GLU A 36 22.79 5.86 -15.34
C GLU A 36 23.30 5.30 -14.02
N SER A 37 22.52 4.42 -13.37
CA SER A 37 23.11 3.51 -12.40
C SER A 37 24.12 2.65 -13.18
N SER A 38 25.28 2.39 -12.58
CA SER A 38 26.39 1.60 -13.12
C SER A 38 26.04 0.11 -13.38
N GLY A 39 24.76 -0.23 -13.46
CA GLY A 39 24.21 -1.54 -13.77
C GLY A 39 23.88 -1.74 -15.25
N PRO A 40 23.38 -2.94 -15.61
CA PRO A 40 23.08 -3.28 -17.00
C PRO A 40 22.05 -2.30 -17.60
N LYS A 41 22.37 -1.79 -18.80
CA LYS A 41 21.53 -0.85 -19.55
C LYS A 41 20.09 -1.38 -19.66
N SER A 42 19.18 -0.72 -18.96
CA SER A 42 17.74 -0.95 -19.09
C SER A 42 17.29 -0.59 -20.50
N SER A 43 16.61 -1.52 -21.19
CA SER A 43 15.97 -1.27 -22.49
C SER A 43 14.65 -0.49 -22.38
N ILE A 44 14.27 -0.10 -21.16
CA ILE A 44 13.02 0.62 -20.88
C ILE A 44 13.32 2.13 -21.00
N GLY A 45 12.70 2.78 -21.98
CA GLY A 45 12.76 4.23 -22.15
C GLY A 45 12.20 4.99 -20.94
N LYS A 46 12.54 6.29 -20.83
CA LYS A 46 12.10 7.14 -19.71
C LYS A 46 10.56 7.14 -19.59
N PRO A 47 9.98 6.72 -18.44
CA PRO A 47 8.54 6.80 -18.24
C PRO A 47 8.10 8.26 -18.15
N SER A 48 7.10 8.65 -18.94
CA SER A 48 6.52 10.00 -18.91
C SER A 48 5.64 10.25 -17.67
N ALA A 49 5.23 9.19 -16.97
CA ALA A 49 4.37 9.24 -15.79
C ALA A 49 4.59 8.02 -14.89
N ILE A 50 4.31 8.18 -13.60
CA ILE A 50 4.26 7.09 -12.62
C ILE A 50 2.80 6.80 -12.29
N LEU A 51 2.41 5.52 -12.32
CA LEU A 51 1.13 5.03 -11.84
C LEU A 51 1.39 4.06 -10.69
N PHE A 52 0.68 4.26 -9.58
CA PHE A 52 0.74 3.38 -8.43
C PHE A 52 -0.47 2.46 -8.41
N HIS A 53 -0.23 1.15 -8.28
CA HIS A 53 -1.28 0.16 -8.13
C HIS A 53 -0.99 -0.70 -6.91
N HIS A 54 -1.94 -0.73 -5.99
CA HIS A 54 -1.86 -1.40 -4.71
C HIS A 54 -2.97 -2.44 -4.62
N PHE A 55 -2.60 -3.69 -4.44
CA PHE A 55 -3.53 -4.79 -4.25
C PHE A 55 -3.41 -5.33 -2.83
N SER A 56 -4.55 -5.51 -2.14
CA SER A 56 -4.61 -6.07 -0.80
C SER A 56 -3.64 -5.34 0.15
N VAL A 57 -2.74 -6.06 0.83
CA VAL A 57 -1.67 -5.53 1.70
C VAL A 57 -0.84 -4.40 1.07
N GLY A 58 -0.93 -4.18 -0.24
CA GLY A 58 -0.42 -3.01 -0.93
C GLY A 58 -0.85 -1.67 -0.32
N GLY A 59 -2.01 -1.58 0.35
CA GLY A 59 -2.42 -0.38 1.10
C GLY A 59 -1.49 -0.07 2.28
N PHE A 60 -1.05 -1.10 3.01
CA PHE A 60 -0.03 -0.95 4.05
C PHE A 60 1.33 -0.55 3.46
N LEU A 61 1.74 -1.16 2.35
CA LEU A 61 2.99 -0.77 1.68
C LEU A 61 2.95 0.66 1.17
N TYR A 62 1.79 1.13 0.73
CA TYR A 62 1.61 2.51 0.31
C TYR A 62 1.84 3.49 1.47
N GLY A 63 1.29 3.20 2.66
CA GLY A 63 1.57 3.99 3.86
C GLY A 63 3.07 3.99 4.24
N GLN A 64 3.76 2.86 4.07
CA GLN A 64 5.22 2.79 4.22
C GLN A 64 5.94 3.63 3.15
N ALA A 65 5.48 3.60 1.90
CA ALA A 65 6.05 4.39 0.83
C ALA A 65 5.95 5.90 1.10
N ILE A 66 4.81 6.38 1.59
CA ILE A 66 4.64 7.78 1.99
C ILE A 66 5.62 8.14 3.12
N GLN A 67 5.77 7.27 4.13
CA GLN A 67 6.72 7.50 5.20
C GLN A 67 8.17 7.56 4.69
N ALA A 68 8.55 6.66 3.77
CA ALA A 68 9.85 6.69 3.13
C ALA A 68 10.07 7.99 2.32
N MET A 69 9.08 8.44 1.54
CA MET A 69 9.16 9.72 0.82
C MET A 69 9.37 10.90 1.76
N LYS A 70 8.72 10.91 2.94
CA LYS A 70 8.89 11.95 3.96
C LYS A 70 10.27 11.92 4.63
N ALA A 71 10.83 10.72 4.82
CA ALA A 71 12.09 10.53 5.52
C ALA A 71 13.31 10.91 4.67
N HIS A 72 13.17 10.83 3.34
CA HIS A 72 14.29 10.96 2.40
C HIS A 72 14.09 12.14 1.45
N SER A 73 14.89 13.20 1.64
CA SER A 73 14.72 14.46 0.90
C SER A 73 14.89 14.33 -0.62
N HIS A 74 15.66 13.34 -1.10
CA HIS A 74 15.81 13.08 -2.54
C HIS A 74 14.55 12.47 -3.18
N LEU A 75 13.56 12.06 -2.38
CA LEU A 75 12.25 11.58 -2.84
C LEU A 75 11.15 12.64 -2.72
N ASN A 76 11.45 13.87 -2.30
CA ASN A 76 10.44 14.92 -2.08
C ASN A 76 9.59 15.20 -3.33
N ASP A 77 10.21 15.17 -4.51
CA ASP A 77 9.51 15.43 -5.78
C ASP A 77 8.80 14.19 -6.34
N PHE A 78 9.03 13.00 -5.77
CA PHE A 78 8.49 11.73 -6.25
C PHE A 78 6.96 11.77 -6.33
N ALA A 79 6.31 12.31 -5.28
CA ALA A 79 4.85 12.40 -5.20
C ALA A 79 4.24 13.19 -6.37
N SER A 80 4.93 14.22 -6.87
CA SER A 80 4.44 15.07 -7.98
C SER A 80 4.49 14.36 -9.36
N ASN A 81 5.31 13.31 -9.46
CA ASN A 81 5.46 12.49 -10.68
C ASN A 81 4.42 11.37 -10.77
N ILE A 82 3.70 11.08 -9.69
CA ILE A 82 2.58 10.15 -9.67
C ILE A 82 1.36 10.83 -10.31
N LYS A 83 0.82 10.22 -11.37
CA LYS A 83 -0.33 10.77 -12.12
C LYS A 83 -1.64 10.06 -11.84
N ALA A 84 -1.60 8.85 -11.28
CA ALA A 84 -2.76 8.10 -10.88
C ALA A 84 -2.41 7.06 -9.82
N GLN A 85 -3.42 6.71 -9.01
CA GLN A 85 -3.33 5.70 -7.95
C GLN A 85 -4.49 4.71 -8.11
N ILE A 86 -4.22 3.42 -8.00
CA ILE A 86 -5.22 2.37 -8.05
C ILE A 86 -5.11 1.55 -6.77
N PHE A 87 -6.25 1.33 -6.11
CA PHE A 87 -6.35 0.54 -4.90
C PHE A 87 -7.37 -0.57 -5.13
N ASP A 88 -6.91 -1.81 -5.07
CA ASP A 88 -7.76 -3.00 -5.18
C ASP A 88 -7.76 -3.74 -3.84
N SER A 89 -8.88 -3.62 -3.15
CA SER A 89 -9.21 -4.25 -1.87
C SER A 89 -8.17 -4.05 -0.76
N PRO A 90 -7.70 -2.80 -0.47
CA PRO A 90 -6.69 -2.58 0.55
C PRO A 90 -7.27 -2.69 1.97
N PRO A 91 -6.86 -3.69 2.78
CA PRO A 91 -7.27 -3.73 4.17
C PRO A 91 -6.62 -2.57 4.93
N ASP A 92 -7.41 -1.84 5.69
CA ASP A 92 -6.91 -0.86 6.63
C ASP A 92 -6.80 -1.48 8.02
N TYR A 93 -5.63 -1.33 8.65
CA TYR A 93 -5.33 -1.92 9.95
C TYR A 93 -5.58 -0.92 11.10
N GLN A 94 -6.25 0.21 10.84
CA GLN A 94 -6.56 1.25 11.82
C GLN A 94 -7.54 0.76 12.89
N ASN A 95 -8.54 0.00 12.46
CA ASN A 95 -9.42 -0.75 13.33
C ASN A 95 -8.83 -2.15 13.51
N ILE A 96 -8.55 -2.52 14.75
CA ILE A 96 -8.15 -3.86 15.18
C ILE A 96 -9.46 -4.66 15.29
N PRO A 97 -9.96 -5.36 14.25
CA PRO A 97 -11.25 -6.02 14.35
C PRO A 97 -11.03 -7.31 15.14
N LYS A 98 -11.50 -7.32 16.38
CA LYS A 98 -11.71 -8.55 17.16
C LYS A 98 -12.78 -9.38 16.44
N GLY A 99 -12.39 -10.21 15.47
CA GLY A 99 -13.42 -10.97 14.76
C GLY A 99 -13.02 -11.94 13.65
N ILE A 100 -11.73 -12.16 13.33
CA ILE A 100 -11.35 -13.12 12.27
C ILE A 100 -11.33 -14.57 12.78
N SER A 101 -12.22 -14.89 13.71
CA SER A 101 -12.36 -16.25 14.23
C SER A 101 -13.80 -16.56 14.58
N ARG A 102 -14.63 -16.72 13.54
CA ARG A 102 -15.53 -17.88 13.37
C ARG A 102 -16.54 -17.63 12.27
N SER A 103 -16.80 -18.71 11.53
CA SER A 103 -18.02 -18.94 10.78
C SER A 103 -18.18 -18.16 9.48
N MET A 104 -17.30 -18.44 8.52
CA MET A 104 -17.74 -18.45 7.13
C MET A 104 -17.43 -19.84 6.59
N GLY A 105 -18.45 -20.61 6.21
CA GLY A 105 -18.32 -21.92 5.58
C GLY A 105 -17.73 -21.84 4.17
N ILE A 106 -16.68 -21.05 3.99
CA ILE A 106 -15.99 -20.79 2.73
C ILE A 106 -14.76 -21.69 2.74
N GLY A 107 -14.83 -22.82 2.03
CA GLY A 107 -13.68 -23.67 1.80
C GLY A 107 -12.80 -23.16 0.66
N GLY A 108 -11.53 -23.54 0.65
CA GLY A 108 -10.64 -23.40 -0.52
C GLY A 108 -9.66 -22.22 -0.44
N ILE A 109 -9.42 -21.54 -1.58
CA ILE A 109 -8.38 -20.49 -1.70
C ILE A 109 -8.68 -19.30 -0.77
N VAL A 110 -9.95 -18.96 -0.58
CA VAL A 110 -10.38 -17.84 0.26
C VAL A 110 -10.09 -18.10 1.74
N GLU A 111 -10.28 -19.34 2.21
CA GLU A 111 -9.93 -19.76 3.58
C GLU A 111 -8.45 -19.50 3.88
N LYS A 112 -7.56 -19.89 2.96
CA LYS A 112 -6.11 -19.67 3.10
C LYS A 112 -5.72 -18.19 3.09
N ILE A 113 -6.46 -17.35 2.35
CA ILE A 113 -6.22 -15.91 2.33
C ILE A 113 -6.65 -15.29 3.65
N ILE A 114 -7.82 -15.68 4.18
CA ILE A 114 -8.32 -15.22 5.48
C ILE A 114 -7.36 -15.66 6.59
N GLU A 115 -6.94 -16.93 6.59
CA GLU A 115 -6.00 -17.48 7.58
C GLU A 115 -4.68 -16.71 7.58
N LYS A 116 -4.06 -16.50 6.41
CA LYS A 116 -2.81 -15.72 6.30
C LYS A 116 -3.00 -14.26 6.70
N SER A 117 -4.14 -13.66 6.39
CA SER A 117 -4.45 -12.29 6.80
C SER A 117 -4.65 -12.18 8.31
N ALA A 118 -5.30 -13.17 8.93
CA ALA A 118 -5.49 -13.26 10.38
C ALA A 118 -4.17 -13.51 11.12
N GLU A 119 -3.32 -14.42 10.61
CA GLU A 119 -1.96 -14.64 11.13
C GLU A 119 -1.11 -13.39 11.02
N ALA A 120 -1.18 -12.69 9.87
CA ALA A 120 -0.48 -11.45 9.67
C ALA A 120 -0.93 -10.39 10.67
N TYR A 121 -2.24 -10.23 10.81
CA TYR A 121 -2.86 -9.32 11.75
C TYR A 121 -2.50 -9.60 13.21
N LEU A 122 -2.60 -10.84 13.67
CA LEU A 122 -2.28 -11.23 15.05
C LEU A 122 -0.81 -11.00 15.38
N LYS A 123 0.08 -11.25 14.42
CA LYS A 123 1.52 -11.04 14.61
C LYS A 123 1.91 -9.56 14.60
N VAL A 124 1.22 -8.75 13.81
CA VAL A 124 1.40 -7.30 13.69
C VAL A 124 0.93 -6.54 14.93
N THR A 125 -0.15 -7.00 15.57
CA THR A 125 -0.78 -6.32 16.71
C THR A 125 -0.11 -6.63 18.06
N TYR A 126 0.73 -7.65 18.15
CA TYR A 126 1.27 -8.15 19.43
C TYR A 126 2.62 -7.54 19.86
N ASP A 127 3.32 -6.78 19.01
CA ASP A 127 4.68 -6.27 19.27
C ASP A 127 4.83 -4.77 18.92
N SER A 128 6.00 -4.18 19.20
CA SER A 128 6.47 -2.84 18.81
C SER A 128 6.20 -2.46 17.34
N ALA A 129 6.03 -3.45 16.46
CA ALA A 129 5.52 -3.34 15.10
C ALA A 129 4.20 -2.56 15.01
N GLY A 130 3.34 -2.60 16.03
CA GLY A 130 2.08 -1.87 16.07
C GLY A 130 2.24 -0.35 15.94
N VAL A 131 3.36 0.24 16.36
CA VAL A 131 3.62 1.67 16.19
C VAL A 131 3.85 2.00 14.70
N LEU A 132 4.71 1.24 14.02
CA LEU A 132 5.01 1.45 12.60
C LEU A 132 3.80 1.15 11.71
N HIS A 133 2.99 0.15 12.06
CA HIS A 133 1.72 -0.12 11.38
C HIS A 133 0.72 1.03 11.54
N ARG A 134 0.57 1.59 12.74
CA ARG A 134 -0.29 2.77 12.95
C ARG A 134 0.24 3.98 12.19
N ALA A 135 1.55 4.19 12.16
CA ALA A 135 2.15 5.26 11.38
C ALA A 135 1.91 5.09 9.87
N SER A 136 1.96 3.85 9.38
CA SER A 136 1.64 3.51 8.00
C SER A 136 0.18 3.76 7.66
N SER A 137 -0.75 3.25 8.49
CA SER A 137 -2.18 3.50 8.32
C SER A 137 -2.48 5.00 8.40
N HIS A 138 -1.90 5.73 9.37
CA HIS A 138 -2.05 7.18 9.42
C HIS A 138 -1.55 7.85 8.14
N ALA A 139 -0.38 7.47 7.62
CA ALA A 139 0.14 8.00 6.36
C ALA A 139 -0.76 7.67 5.15
N PHE A 140 -1.35 6.46 5.11
CA PHE A 140 -2.31 6.05 4.10
C PHE A 140 -3.57 6.92 4.11
N HIS A 141 -4.17 7.14 5.28
CA HIS A 141 -5.33 8.04 5.40
C HIS A 141 -4.97 9.49 5.13
N GLU A 142 -3.78 9.91 5.52
CA GLU A 142 -3.35 11.28 5.32
C GLU A 142 -3.11 11.61 3.85
N ASN A 143 -2.58 10.65 3.08
CA ASN A 143 -2.27 10.73 1.65
C ASN A 143 -1.78 12.11 1.18
N GLN A 144 -0.47 12.21 0.95
CA GLN A 144 0.14 13.45 0.47
C GLN A 144 0.31 13.52 -1.06
N ILE A 145 -0.17 12.51 -1.78
CA ILE A 145 -0.09 12.45 -3.24
C ILE A 145 -1.38 13.05 -3.82
N PRO A 146 -1.31 14.20 -4.52
CA PRO A 146 -2.49 14.91 -5.03
C PRO A 146 -3.05 14.30 -6.33
N ALA A 147 -2.70 13.06 -6.65
CA ALA A 147 -3.11 12.39 -7.89
C ALA A 147 -4.49 11.74 -7.75
N PRO A 148 -5.29 11.68 -8.83
CA PRO A 148 -6.57 10.97 -8.82
C PRO A 148 -6.39 9.51 -8.43
N SER A 149 -7.40 8.94 -7.79
CA SER A 149 -7.39 7.54 -7.35
C SER A 149 -8.64 6.77 -7.79
N LEU A 150 -8.44 5.51 -8.16
CA LEU A 150 -9.47 4.54 -8.51
C LEU A 150 -9.45 3.41 -7.48
N TRP A 151 -10.63 3.05 -6.96
CA TRP A 151 -10.78 2.10 -5.88
C TRP A 151 -11.73 0.98 -6.28
N PHE A 152 -11.27 -0.26 -6.10
CA PHE A 152 -12.07 -1.47 -6.21
C PHE A 152 -12.14 -2.13 -4.84
N TYR A 153 -13.34 -2.42 -4.35
CA TYR A 153 -13.51 -3.20 -3.13
C TYR A 153 -14.89 -3.88 -3.13
N SER A 154 -14.99 -5.05 -2.50
CA SER A 154 -16.23 -5.82 -2.47
C SER A 154 -16.88 -5.77 -1.10
N LYS A 155 -18.20 -5.59 -1.05
CA LYS A 155 -18.99 -5.76 0.18
C LYS A 155 -18.95 -7.18 0.74
N ALA A 156 -18.56 -8.16 -0.09
CA ALA A 156 -18.41 -9.55 0.28
C ALA A 156 -16.95 -9.93 0.57
N ASP A 157 -16.00 -8.99 0.54
CA ASP A 157 -14.62 -9.26 0.88
C ASP A 157 -14.51 -9.55 2.39
N PRO A 158 -14.02 -10.75 2.78
CA PRO A 158 -13.91 -11.14 4.19
C PRO A 158 -12.67 -10.57 4.89
N VAL A 159 -11.76 -9.92 4.15
CA VAL A 159 -10.48 -9.40 4.62
C VAL A 159 -10.46 -7.87 4.60
N CYS A 160 -10.94 -7.27 3.52
CA CYS A 160 -11.03 -5.82 3.35
C CYS A 160 -12.44 -5.34 3.66
N ASP A 161 -12.67 -4.74 4.83
CA ASP A 161 -13.97 -4.13 5.12
C ASP A 161 -14.20 -2.92 4.19
N TRP A 162 -15.24 -2.98 3.38
CA TRP A 162 -15.61 -1.89 2.47
C TRP A 162 -15.90 -0.59 3.22
N ASN A 163 -16.36 -0.63 4.48
CA ASN A 163 -16.56 0.57 5.30
C ASN A 163 -15.24 1.29 5.61
N ASP A 164 -14.15 0.54 5.80
CA ASP A 164 -12.83 1.12 6.03
C ASP A 164 -12.32 1.79 4.74
N CYS A 165 -12.54 1.15 3.58
CA CYS A 165 -12.26 1.78 2.28
C CYS A 165 -13.04 3.08 2.10
N VAL A 166 -14.35 3.07 2.34
CA VAL A 166 -15.20 4.29 2.28
C VAL A 166 -14.72 5.37 3.24
N THR A 167 -14.22 4.98 4.41
CA THR A 167 -13.66 5.93 5.39
C THR A 167 -12.41 6.60 4.85
N VAL A 168 -11.50 5.85 4.21
CA VAL A 168 -10.30 6.41 3.57
C VAL A 168 -10.67 7.31 2.40
N THR A 169 -11.50 6.83 1.48
CA THR A 169 -11.88 7.57 0.27
C THR A 169 -12.63 8.85 0.62
N SER A 170 -13.49 8.84 1.64
CA SER A 170 -14.18 10.04 2.13
C SER A 170 -13.20 11.08 2.67
N LYS A 171 -12.18 10.68 3.44
CA LYS A 171 -11.12 11.59 3.91
C LYS A 171 -10.35 12.19 2.75
N TRP A 172 -10.05 11.40 1.72
CA TRP A 172 -9.33 11.88 0.53
C TRP A 172 -10.16 12.85 -0.31
N LYS A 173 -11.44 12.54 -0.54
CA LYS A 173 -12.38 13.46 -1.20
C LYS A 173 -12.50 14.78 -0.46
N ALA A 174 -12.58 14.75 0.88
CA ALA A 174 -12.62 15.95 1.71
C ALA A 174 -11.35 16.82 1.60
N LYS A 175 -10.20 16.22 1.23
CA LYS A 175 -8.94 16.92 0.92
C LYS A 175 -8.85 17.43 -0.52
N GLY A 176 -9.89 17.23 -1.33
CA GLY A 176 -9.92 17.65 -2.73
C GLY A 176 -9.26 16.68 -3.70
N ILE A 177 -8.93 15.45 -3.27
CA ILE A 177 -8.44 14.41 -4.19
C ILE A 177 -9.62 13.85 -4.98
N SER A 178 -9.45 13.71 -6.30
CA SER A 178 -10.44 13.03 -7.15
C SER A 178 -10.40 11.53 -6.87
N VAL A 179 -11.52 10.98 -6.39
CA VAL A 179 -11.63 9.56 -6.04
C VAL A 179 -12.83 8.94 -6.76
N GLU A 180 -12.57 7.88 -7.52
CA GLU A 180 -13.57 7.03 -8.16
C GLU A 180 -13.60 5.67 -7.44
N GLU A 181 -14.81 5.19 -7.13
CA GLU A 181 -15.05 3.93 -6.42
C GLU A 181 -15.91 3.03 -7.31
N CYS A 182 -15.53 1.75 -7.45
CA CYS A 182 -16.14 0.76 -8.34
C CYS A 182 -16.67 -0.45 -7.56
#